data_AF-A0A1Y5IH41-F1
#
_entry.id   AF-A0A1Y5IH41-F1
#
_cell.length_a   1.000
_cell.length_b   1.000
_cell.length_c   1.000
_cell.angle_alpha   90.00
_cell.angle_beta   90.00
_cell.angle_gamma   90.00
#
_symmetry.space_group_name_H-M   'P 1'
#
loop_
_entity.id
_entity.type
_entity.pdbx_description
1 polymer ?
#
loop_
_entity_poly.entity_id
_entity_poly.type
_entity_poly.pdbx_seq_one_letter_code
_entity_poly.pdbx_strand_id
1 'polypeptide(L)'
;MTLNRAFRRMWTKADAYHAHGISGTVYTVLGAGMMGGWAVDDAVALTSGVAPPPMDGSLTMLALTLATVCAVSGLPLSKSRGWRKTELSARSIAFQLVLTWECVRFAGVVDPSMHVPLLDAVALGLLPFVWQTMTSAYIITATKDDKRAALAVWLGTLGFGAQIFPAQRVLDLASVAALEASRPGLPTIWAHGTFGLIWLLNWSTFGASLRARDVVARDDDYVAWFLLRPSAFWFVLFALDVAVRRPFDSVTEYLASGLGAVLTAA
;
A
#
# COMPACT_ATOMS: atom_id res chain seq x y z
N MET A 1 -4.84 -29.85 -10.12
CA MET A 1 -6.15 -29.55 -9.50
C MET A 1 -6.86 -28.54 -10.39
N THR A 2 -8.17 -28.65 -10.70
CA THR A 2 -8.80 -27.73 -11.68
C THR A 2 -9.20 -26.39 -11.04
N LEU A 3 -9.12 -25.31 -11.81
CA LEU A 3 -9.46 -23.92 -11.43
C LEU A 3 -10.87 -23.83 -10.80
N ASN A 4 -11.84 -24.54 -11.40
CA ASN A 4 -13.21 -24.66 -10.90
C ASN A 4 -13.32 -25.32 -9.51
N ARG A 5 -12.49 -26.33 -9.19
CA ARG A 5 -12.46 -26.95 -7.85
C ARG A 5 -11.77 -26.06 -6.82
N ALA A 6 -10.72 -25.33 -7.20
CA ALA A 6 -10.04 -24.39 -6.30
C ALA A 6 -10.94 -23.20 -5.96
N PHE A 7 -11.66 -22.67 -6.95
CA PHE A 7 -12.66 -21.63 -6.75
C PHE A 7 -13.80 -22.14 -5.88
N ARG A 8 -14.44 -23.28 -6.21
CA ARG A 8 -15.50 -23.87 -5.36
C ARG A 8 -15.06 -24.06 -3.91
N ARG A 9 -13.87 -24.61 -3.66
CA ARG A 9 -13.38 -24.83 -2.29
C ARG A 9 -13.21 -23.53 -1.49
N MET A 10 -12.83 -22.45 -2.15
CA MET A 10 -12.71 -21.12 -1.54
C MET A 10 -14.07 -20.59 -1.07
N TRP A 11 -15.16 -20.97 -1.74
CA TRP A 11 -16.53 -20.53 -1.46
C TRP A 11 -17.37 -21.51 -0.63
N THR A 12 -16.97 -22.77 -0.46
CA THR A 12 -17.84 -23.82 0.15
C THR A 12 -17.38 -24.32 1.53
N LYS A 13 -16.23 -23.90 2.04
CA LYS A 13 -15.80 -24.22 3.43
C LYS A 13 -15.60 -22.93 4.20
N ALA A 14 -16.34 -22.74 5.30
CA ALA A 14 -16.19 -21.60 6.20
C ALA A 14 -15.00 -21.84 7.16
N ASP A 15 -13.78 -21.70 6.67
CA ASP A 15 -12.56 -21.72 7.47
C ASP A 15 -11.76 -20.41 7.29
N ALA A 16 -10.64 -20.25 7.99
CA ALA A 16 -9.82 -19.04 7.89
C ALA A 16 -9.37 -18.72 6.44
N TYR A 17 -9.26 -19.72 5.55
CA TYR A 17 -8.91 -19.51 4.15
C TYR A 17 -10.03 -18.84 3.35
N HIS A 18 -11.29 -18.99 3.81
CA HIS A 18 -12.47 -18.39 3.21
C HIS A 18 -12.54 -16.89 3.50
N ALA A 19 -12.36 -16.50 4.77
CA ALA A 19 -12.36 -15.09 5.16
C ALA A 19 -11.25 -14.31 4.45
N HIS A 20 -10.04 -14.87 4.39
CA HIS A 20 -8.91 -14.29 3.65
C HIS A 20 -9.19 -14.17 2.15
N GLY A 21 -9.68 -15.26 1.53
CA GLY A 21 -9.97 -15.29 0.10
C GLY A 21 -11.06 -14.30 -0.31
N ILE A 22 -12.16 -14.22 0.44
CA ILE A 22 -13.26 -13.29 0.15
C ILE A 22 -12.84 -11.85 0.43
N SER A 23 -12.34 -11.54 1.62
CA SER A 23 -11.95 -10.17 1.96
C SER A 23 -10.88 -9.62 1.03
N GLY A 24 -9.88 -10.43 0.68
CA GLY A 24 -8.85 -10.06 -0.29
C GLY A 24 -9.40 -9.85 -1.69
N THR A 25 -10.31 -10.71 -2.17
CA THR A 25 -10.94 -10.56 -3.49
C THR A 25 -11.83 -9.31 -3.55
N VAL A 26 -12.68 -9.11 -2.54
CA VAL A 26 -13.59 -7.96 -2.49
C VAL A 26 -12.79 -6.66 -2.38
N TYR A 27 -11.79 -6.61 -1.48
CA TYR A 27 -10.90 -5.46 -1.38
C TYR A 27 -10.20 -5.15 -2.71
N THR A 28 -9.66 -6.18 -3.35
CA THR A 28 -8.94 -6.05 -4.62
C THR A 28 -9.81 -5.42 -5.72
N VAL A 29 -11.04 -5.90 -5.87
CA VAL A 29 -11.98 -5.40 -6.88
C VAL A 29 -12.43 -3.99 -6.53
N LEU A 30 -12.78 -3.75 -5.27
CA LEU A 30 -13.20 -2.44 -4.79
C LEU A 30 -12.09 -1.40 -4.96
N GLY A 31 -10.87 -1.72 -4.53
CA GLY A 31 -9.71 -0.85 -4.64
C GLY A 31 -9.32 -0.55 -6.09
N ALA A 32 -9.44 -1.53 -6.99
CA ALA A 32 -9.23 -1.28 -8.42
C ALA A 32 -10.28 -0.32 -9.00
N GLY A 33 -11.54 -0.45 -8.59
CA GLY A 33 -12.62 0.46 -8.99
C GLY A 33 -12.40 1.89 -8.50
N MET A 34 -12.04 2.05 -7.22
CA MET A 34 -11.73 3.36 -6.63
C MET A 34 -10.56 4.04 -7.34
N MET A 35 -9.43 3.33 -7.47
CA MET A 35 -8.25 3.86 -8.17
C MET A 35 -8.51 4.18 -9.64
N GLY A 36 -9.32 3.37 -10.33
CA GLY A 36 -9.75 3.66 -11.70
C GLY A 36 -10.63 4.92 -11.78
N GLY A 37 -11.53 5.12 -10.81
CA GLY A 37 -12.33 6.33 -10.68
C GLY A 37 -11.46 7.58 -10.51
N TRP A 38 -10.51 7.55 -9.57
CA TRP A 38 -9.58 8.66 -9.37
C TRP A 38 -8.75 8.98 -10.61
N ALA A 39 -8.31 7.96 -11.36
CA ALA A 39 -7.61 8.14 -12.62
C ALA A 39 -8.41 8.98 -13.62
N VAL A 40 -9.72 8.69 -13.72
CA VAL A 40 -10.64 9.39 -14.60
C VAL A 40 -10.87 10.80 -14.09
N ASP A 41 -11.11 10.97 -12.80
CA ASP A 41 -11.34 12.28 -12.18
C ASP A 41 -10.13 13.20 -12.36
N ASP A 42 -8.91 12.69 -12.14
CA ASP A 42 -7.67 13.44 -12.33
C ASP A 42 -7.44 13.79 -13.82
N ALA A 43 -7.71 12.86 -14.74
CA ALA A 43 -7.61 13.14 -16.18
C ALA A 43 -8.64 14.20 -16.64
N VAL A 44 -9.85 14.16 -16.10
CA VAL A 44 -10.88 15.18 -16.33
C VAL A 44 -10.44 16.50 -15.73
N ALA A 45 -9.88 16.52 -14.52
CA ALA A 45 -9.38 17.74 -13.89
C ALA A 45 -8.29 18.41 -14.74
N LEU A 46 -7.35 17.64 -15.29
CA LEU A 46 -6.29 18.15 -16.17
C LEU A 46 -6.82 18.79 -17.46
N THR A 47 -8.00 18.35 -17.95
CA THR A 47 -8.57 18.80 -19.23
C THR A 47 -9.65 19.86 -19.08
N SER A 48 -10.39 19.84 -17.98
CA SER A 48 -11.53 20.73 -17.70
C SER A 48 -11.22 21.84 -16.70
N GLY A 49 -10.15 21.70 -15.91
CA GLY A 49 -9.83 22.60 -14.79
C GLY A 49 -10.75 22.43 -13.57
N VAL A 50 -11.68 21.47 -13.60
CA VAL A 50 -12.56 21.14 -12.47
C VAL A 50 -11.79 20.30 -11.47
N ALA A 51 -11.75 20.74 -10.21
CA ALA A 51 -11.11 19.98 -9.15
C ALA A 51 -11.81 18.61 -8.97
N PRO A 52 -11.05 17.51 -8.85
CA PRO A 52 -11.63 16.21 -8.59
C PRO A 52 -12.34 16.21 -7.21
N PRO A 53 -13.40 15.41 -7.05
CA PRO A 53 -14.06 15.31 -5.75
C PRO A 53 -13.08 14.77 -4.68
N PRO A 54 -13.30 15.11 -3.40
CA PRO A 54 -12.54 14.51 -2.32
C PRO A 54 -12.82 12.99 -2.24
N MET A 55 -11.90 12.27 -1.62
CA MET A 55 -12.02 10.83 -1.41
C MET A 55 -13.28 10.51 -0.60
N ASP A 56 -14.07 9.51 -1.03
CA ASP A 56 -15.21 9.02 -0.25
C ASP A 56 -14.69 8.28 0.99
N GLY A 57 -14.79 8.93 2.15
CA GLY A 57 -14.31 8.38 3.42
C GLY A 57 -15.01 7.08 3.83
N SER A 58 -16.29 6.91 3.51
CA SER A 58 -17.03 5.69 3.86
C SER A 58 -16.57 4.51 3.01
N LEU A 59 -16.44 4.73 1.71
CA LEU A 59 -15.95 3.71 0.78
C LEU A 59 -14.50 3.34 1.09
N THR A 60 -13.69 4.33 1.43
CA THR A 60 -12.29 4.15 1.86
C THR A 60 -12.20 3.32 3.13
N MET A 61 -12.99 3.65 4.17
CA MET A 61 -13.01 2.89 5.42
C MET A 61 -13.43 1.43 5.17
N LEU A 62 -14.44 1.19 4.32
CA LEU A 62 -14.88 -0.15 3.95
C LEU A 62 -13.77 -0.95 3.27
N ALA A 63 -13.14 -0.36 2.25
CA ALA A 63 -12.05 -1.00 1.52
C ALA A 63 -10.87 -1.35 2.44
N LEU A 64 -10.42 -0.41 3.26
CA LEU A 64 -9.31 -0.60 4.19
C LEU A 64 -9.62 -1.62 5.29
N THR A 65 -10.88 -1.68 5.74
CA THR A 65 -11.35 -2.74 6.67
C THR A 65 -11.21 -4.11 6.01
N LEU A 66 -11.65 -4.26 4.76
CA LEU A 66 -11.52 -5.51 4.01
C LEU A 66 -10.05 -5.90 3.80
N ALA A 67 -9.18 -4.94 3.49
CA ALA A 67 -7.74 -5.17 3.37
C ALA A 67 -7.11 -5.64 4.68
N THR A 68 -7.51 -5.03 5.80
CA THR A 68 -7.02 -5.40 7.14
C THR A 68 -7.50 -6.80 7.53
N VAL A 69 -8.78 -7.11 7.31
CA VAL A 69 -9.33 -8.46 7.53
C VAL A 69 -8.60 -9.49 6.67
N CYS A 70 -8.30 -9.17 5.41
CA CYS A 70 -7.51 -10.02 4.52
C CYS A 70 -6.13 -10.30 5.11
N ALA A 71 -5.38 -9.27 5.51
CA ALA A 71 -4.04 -9.43 6.05
C ALA A 71 -4.02 -10.27 7.33
N VAL A 72 -4.91 -9.96 8.29
CA VAL A 72 -4.99 -10.67 9.58
C VAL A 72 -5.39 -12.13 9.41
N SER A 73 -6.39 -12.40 8.57
CA SER A 73 -6.86 -13.77 8.30
C SER A 73 -5.87 -14.62 7.49
N GLY A 74 -4.82 -14.03 6.92
CA GLY A 74 -3.74 -14.73 6.23
C GLY A 74 -2.75 -15.47 7.16
N LEU A 75 -2.67 -15.11 8.44
CA LEU A 75 -1.75 -15.70 9.43
C LEU A 75 -1.88 -17.23 9.60
N PRO A 76 -3.09 -17.83 9.69
CA PRO A 76 -3.25 -19.27 9.92
C PRO A 76 -3.04 -20.11 8.65
N LEU A 77 -2.86 -19.49 7.48
CA LEU A 77 -2.92 -20.18 6.18
C LEU A 77 -1.60 -20.84 5.78
N SER A 78 -0.55 -20.64 6.58
CA SER A 78 0.76 -21.25 6.40
C SER A 78 0.72 -22.72 6.81
N LYS A 79 0.51 -23.62 5.85
CA LYS A 79 0.70 -25.07 6.04
C LYS A 79 2.17 -25.49 6.24
N SER A 80 3.10 -24.58 6.02
CA SER A 80 4.54 -24.79 6.16
C SER A 80 5.01 -24.37 7.56
N ARG A 81 5.52 -25.33 8.34
CA ARG A 81 6.22 -25.06 9.61
C ARG A 81 7.56 -24.37 9.34
N GLY A 82 7.85 -23.30 10.07
CA GLY A 82 9.15 -22.64 10.03
C GLY A 82 9.09 -21.19 10.48
N TRP A 83 10.04 -20.80 11.32
CA TRP A 83 10.20 -19.47 11.91
C TRP A 83 10.13 -18.33 10.87
N ARG A 84 10.76 -18.52 9.70
CA ARG A 84 10.82 -17.53 8.61
C ARG A 84 9.45 -17.09 8.05
N LYS A 85 8.46 -17.99 7.97
CA LYS A 85 7.15 -17.66 7.35
C LYS A 85 6.19 -16.94 8.29
N THR A 86 6.20 -17.26 9.57
CA THR A 86 5.40 -16.53 10.57
C THR A 86 5.88 -15.09 10.70
N GLU A 87 7.21 -14.87 10.66
CA GLU A 87 7.79 -13.52 10.65
C GLU A 87 7.43 -12.74 9.39
N LEU A 88 7.45 -13.39 8.21
CA LEU A 88 7.01 -12.79 6.94
C LEU A 88 5.55 -12.32 7.00
N SER A 89 4.65 -13.13 7.58
CA SER A 89 3.24 -12.78 7.75
C SER A 89 3.04 -11.66 8.77
N ALA A 90 3.71 -11.72 9.93
CA ALA A 90 3.63 -10.67 10.94
C ALA A 90 4.14 -9.32 10.40
N ARG A 91 5.23 -9.35 9.61
CA ARG A 91 5.75 -8.17 8.92
C ARG A 91 4.75 -7.58 7.92
N SER A 92 4.10 -8.43 7.12
CA SER A 92 3.11 -7.98 6.13
C SER A 92 1.91 -7.34 6.79
N ILE A 93 1.50 -7.85 7.96
CA ILE A 93 0.45 -7.23 8.79
C ILE A 93 0.92 -5.90 9.36
N ALA A 94 2.16 -5.81 9.84
CA ALA A 94 2.70 -4.54 10.34
C ALA A 94 2.74 -3.47 9.24
N PHE A 95 3.19 -3.81 8.01
CA PHE A 95 3.08 -2.93 6.85
C PHE A 95 1.63 -2.52 6.59
N GLN A 96 0.71 -3.50 6.56
CA GLN A 96 -0.70 -3.25 6.32
C GLN A 96 -1.29 -2.27 7.36
N LEU A 97 -0.97 -2.45 8.64
CA LEU A 97 -1.49 -1.62 9.73
C LEU A 97 -0.96 -0.19 9.67
N VAL A 98 0.35 -0.02 9.45
CA VAL A 98 0.96 1.31 9.28
C VAL A 98 0.35 2.03 8.07
N LEU A 99 0.31 1.38 6.91
CA LEU A 99 -0.28 1.97 5.72
C LEU A 99 -1.77 2.29 5.92
N THR A 100 -2.51 1.40 6.58
CA THR A 100 -3.94 1.64 6.83
C THR A 100 -4.13 2.85 7.74
N TRP A 101 -3.32 2.98 8.81
CA TRP A 101 -3.35 4.14 9.70
C TRP A 101 -3.07 5.46 8.95
N GLU A 102 -1.98 5.51 8.19
CA GLU A 102 -1.61 6.69 7.40
C GLU A 102 -2.73 7.03 6.40
N CYS A 103 -3.27 6.03 5.69
CA CYS A 103 -4.34 6.25 4.73
C CYS A 103 -5.61 6.81 5.37
N VAL A 104 -6.08 6.28 6.51
CA VAL A 104 -7.30 6.81 7.17
C VAL A 104 -7.07 8.22 7.71
N ARG A 105 -5.86 8.51 8.20
CA ARG A 105 -5.46 9.82 8.70
C ARG A 105 -5.47 10.88 7.60
N PHE A 106 -4.93 10.55 6.43
CA PHE A 106 -4.90 11.48 5.29
C PHE A 106 -6.21 11.58 4.50
N ALA A 107 -7.00 10.51 4.45
CA ALA A 107 -8.27 10.47 3.72
C ALA A 107 -9.40 11.25 4.42
N GLY A 108 -9.16 11.86 5.58
CA GLY A 108 -10.19 12.53 6.38
C GLY A 108 -11.21 11.57 6.99
N VAL A 109 -10.88 10.27 7.09
CA VAL A 109 -11.75 9.23 7.66
C VAL A 109 -11.79 9.34 9.18
N VAL A 110 -10.67 9.70 9.79
CA VAL A 110 -10.56 10.03 11.21
C VAL A 110 -10.40 11.55 11.37
N ASP A 111 -10.70 12.06 12.56
CA ASP A 111 -10.53 13.47 12.88
C ASP A 111 -9.08 13.92 12.57
N PRO A 112 -8.87 14.96 11.73
CA PRO A 112 -7.55 15.47 11.37
C PRO A 112 -6.67 15.93 12.55
N SER A 113 -7.27 16.15 13.72
CA SER A 113 -6.60 16.52 14.97
C SER A 113 -6.28 15.32 15.87
N MET A 114 -6.76 14.13 15.54
CA MET A 114 -6.56 12.93 16.35
C MET A 114 -5.10 12.48 16.27
N HIS A 115 -4.50 12.33 17.44
CA HIS A 115 -3.18 11.75 17.61
C HIS A 115 -3.27 10.42 18.36
N VAL A 116 -2.65 9.38 17.81
CA VAL A 116 -2.50 8.06 18.43
C VAL A 116 -1.01 7.80 18.58
N PRO A 117 -0.38 8.14 19.73
CA PRO A 117 1.07 8.17 19.88
C PRO A 117 1.79 6.89 19.42
N LEU A 118 1.16 5.74 19.64
CA LEU A 118 1.70 4.46 19.19
C LEU A 118 1.75 4.39 17.66
N LEU A 119 0.64 4.70 16.97
CA LEU A 119 0.53 4.62 15.51
C LEU A 119 1.21 5.79 14.80
N ASP A 120 1.24 6.96 15.43
CA ASP A 120 1.90 8.16 14.93
C ASP A 120 3.42 8.12 15.08
N ALA A 121 3.95 7.26 15.95
CA ALA A 121 5.38 7.14 16.12
C ALA A 121 6.05 6.64 14.84
N VAL A 122 6.97 7.45 14.31
CA VAL A 122 7.86 7.08 13.19
C VAL A 122 8.54 5.73 13.45
N ALA A 123 8.80 5.36 14.71
CA ALA A 123 9.36 4.06 15.08
C ALA A 123 8.48 2.86 14.66
N LEU A 124 7.15 2.94 14.80
CA LEU A 124 6.25 1.89 14.30
C LEU A 124 6.23 1.88 12.77
N GLY A 125 6.23 3.05 12.15
CA GLY A 125 6.35 3.19 10.71
C GLY A 125 7.64 2.58 10.16
N LEU A 126 8.76 2.72 10.87
CA LEU A 126 10.08 2.22 10.48
C LEU A 126 10.28 0.72 10.69
N LEU A 127 9.67 0.12 11.70
CA LEU A 127 9.91 -1.27 12.09
C LEU A 127 9.78 -2.27 10.91
N PRO A 128 8.71 -2.23 10.09
CA PRO A 128 8.59 -3.11 8.92
C PRO A 128 9.71 -2.90 7.89
N PHE A 129 10.19 -1.66 7.72
CA PHE A 129 11.23 -1.30 6.75
C PHE A 129 12.63 -1.69 7.22
N VAL A 130 12.94 -1.46 8.50
CA VAL A 130 14.19 -1.92 9.12
C VAL A 130 14.26 -3.44 9.04
N TRP A 131 13.20 -4.12 9.44
CA TRP A 131 13.12 -5.58 9.37
C TRP A 131 13.29 -6.08 7.94
N GLN A 132 12.59 -5.49 6.97
CA GLN A 132 12.70 -5.87 5.56
C GLN A 132 14.09 -5.60 4.99
N THR A 133 14.72 -4.47 5.36
CA THR A 133 16.09 -4.14 4.96
C THR A 133 17.08 -5.18 5.49
N MET A 134 16.99 -5.53 6.78
CA MET A 134 17.82 -6.59 7.37
C MET A 134 17.59 -7.94 6.70
N THR A 135 16.33 -8.27 6.40
CA THR A 135 15.97 -9.53 5.72
C THR A 135 16.55 -9.60 4.31
N SER A 136 16.42 -8.53 3.53
CA SER A 136 16.99 -8.45 2.19
C SER A 136 18.51 -8.51 2.22
N ALA A 137 19.16 -7.80 3.15
CA ALA A 137 20.61 -7.86 3.32
C ALA A 137 21.09 -9.27 3.68
N TYR A 138 20.42 -9.97 4.61
CA TYR A 138 20.70 -11.36 4.94
C TYR A 138 20.52 -12.29 3.74
N ILE A 139 19.42 -12.17 2.98
CA ILE A 139 19.20 -12.98 1.78
C ILE A 139 20.31 -12.73 0.76
N ILE A 140 20.68 -11.47 0.53
CA ILE A 140 21.73 -11.10 -0.43
C ILE A 140 23.10 -11.65 0.00
N THR A 141 23.45 -11.56 1.28
CA THR A 141 24.81 -11.85 1.76
C THR A 141 25.02 -13.29 2.24
N ALA A 142 23.99 -13.95 2.77
CA ALA A 142 24.15 -15.16 3.57
C ALA A 142 23.34 -16.38 3.09
N THR A 143 22.47 -16.23 2.08
CA THR A 143 21.71 -17.38 1.53
C THR A 143 22.11 -17.74 0.11
N LYS A 144 21.55 -18.83 -0.44
CA LYS A 144 21.67 -19.20 -1.86
C LYS A 144 20.44 -18.79 -2.68
N ASP A 145 19.53 -18.03 -2.09
CA ASP A 145 18.30 -17.60 -2.75
C ASP A 145 18.59 -16.57 -3.85
N ASP A 146 17.59 -16.32 -4.70
CA ASP A 146 17.71 -15.36 -5.80
C ASP A 146 17.94 -13.93 -5.29
N LYS A 147 19.16 -13.44 -5.56
CA LYS A 147 19.64 -12.11 -5.18
C LYS A 147 18.90 -11.00 -5.91
N ARG A 148 18.48 -11.25 -7.16
CA ARG A 148 17.79 -10.26 -7.99
C ARG A 148 16.39 -9.99 -7.44
N ALA A 149 15.67 -11.05 -7.09
CA ALA A 149 14.37 -10.94 -6.43
C ALA A 149 14.47 -10.24 -5.07
N ALA A 150 15.47 -10.60 -4.25
CA ALA A 150 15.70 -9.96 -2.95
C ALA A 150 16.02 -8.46 -3.08
N LEU A 151 16.82 -8.08 -4.08
CA LEU A 151 17.13 -6.70 -4.40
C LEU A 151 15.89 -5.94 -4.88
N ALA A 152 15.07 -6.52 -5.77
CA ALA A 152 13.84 -5.90 -6.25
C ALA A 152 12.84 -5.63 -5.12
N VAL A 153 12.66 -6.59 -4.20
CA VAL A 153 11.80 -6.41 -3.01
C VAL A 153 12.35 -5.32 -2.10
N TRP A 154 13.68 -5.26 -1.92
CA TRP A 154 14.30 -4.21 -1.11
C TRP A 154 14.10 -2.83 -1.72
N LEU A 155 14.35 -2.67 -3.02
CA LEU A 155 14.14 -1.41 -3.74
C LEU A 155 12.68 -0.97 -3.70
N GLY A 156 11.73 -1.90 -3.86
CA GLY A 156 10.30 -1.60 -3.69
C GLY A 156 9.97 -1.10 -2.28
N THR A 157 10.57 -1.72 -1.25
CA THR A 157 10.42 -1.29 0.14
C THR A 157 10.98 0.11 0.39
N LEU A 158 12.15 0.42 -0.18
CA LEU A 158 12.73 1.76 -0.12
C LEU A 158 11.84 2.79 -0.83
N GLY A 159 11.27 2.42 -1.98
CA GLY A 159 10.30 3.25 -2.69
C GLY A 159 9.06 3.57 -1.86
N PHE A 160 8.52 2.59 -1.13
CA PHE A 160 7.40 2.83 -0.21
C PHE A 160 7.82 3.73 0.97
N GLY A 161 9.02 3.51 1.51
CA GLY A 161 9.55 4.32 2.61
C GLY A 161 9.77 5.78 2.20
N ALA A 162 10.20 6.01 0.96
CA ALA A 162 10.36 7.34 0.40
C ALA A 162 9.05 8.12 0.32
N GLN A 163 7.89 7.47 0.33
CA GLN A 163 6.59 8.14 0.40
C GLN A 163 6.14 8.38 1.85
N ILE A 164 6.31 7.39 2.73
CA ILE A 164 5.74 7.42 4.08
C ILE A 164 6.58 8.26 5.05
N PHE A 165 7.91 8.15 5.02
CA PHE A 165 8.76 8.82 6.01
C PHE A 165 8.73 10.35 5.90
N PRO A 166 8.77 10.97 4.70
CA PRO A 166 8.55 12.40 4.59
C PRO A 166 7.19 12.84 5.11
N ALA A 167 6.15 12.06 4.81
CA ALA A 167 4.80 12.34 5.25
C ALA A 167 4.68 12.35 6.78
N GLN A 168 5.17 11.30 7.41
CA GLN A 168 5.14 11.16 8.86
C GLN A 168 6.01 12.22 9.55
N ARG A 169 7.16 12.57 8.97
CA ARG A 169 8.04 13.61 9.53
C ARG A 169 7.43 15.00 9.48
N VAL A 170 6.71 15.32 8.41
CA VAL A 170 5.95 16.57 8.30
C VAL A 170 4.81 16.60 9.32
N LEU A 171 4.13 15.47 9.50
CA LEU A 171 3.04 15.34 10.47
C LEU A 171 3.46 15.42 11.94
N ASP A 172 4.69 15.03 12.28
CA ASP A 172 5.24 15.23 13.63
C ASP A 172 5.34 16.72 14.00
N LEU A 173 5.42 17.60 12.99
CA LEU A 173 5.59 19.04 13.15
C LEU A 173 4.28 19.82 12.92
N ALA A 174 3.30 19.25 12.20
CA ALA A 174 2.07 19.92 11.82
C ALA A 174 0.88 18.93 11.74
N SER A 175 -0.34 19.39 12.06
CA SER A 175 -1.55 18.56 11.88
C SER A 175 -1.89 18.38 10.40
N VAL A 176 -2.72 17.38 10.07
CA VAL A 176 -3.21 17.16 8.69
C VAL A 176 -3.94 18.40 8.16
N ALA A 177 -4.70 19.08 9.02
CA ALA A 177 -5.39 20.32 8.66
C ALA A 177 -4.43 21.48 8.36
N ALA A 178 -3.37 21.64 9.15
CA ALA A 178 -2.34 22.64 8.89
C ALA A 178 -1.54 22.31 7.61
N LEU A 179 -1.36 21.01 7.33
CA LEU A 179 -0.73 20.55 6.10
C LEU A 179 -1.60 20.87 4.87
N GLU A 180 -2.90 20.56 4.90
CA GLU A 180 -3.82 20.91 3.81
C GLU A 180 -3.86 22.42 3.58
N ALA A 181 -3.86 23.22 4.64
CA ALA A 181 -3.85 24.67 4.54
C ALA A 181 -2.55 25.24 3.93
N SER A 182 -1.41 24.62 4.21
CA SER A 182 -0.11 25.05 3.69
C SER A 182 0.23 24.46 2.31
N ARG A 183 -0.29 23.27 2.00
CA ARG A 183 -0.09 22.53 0.76
C ARG A 183 -1.38 21.81 0.36
N PRO A 184 -2.30 22.52 -0.30
CA PRO A 184 -3.58 21.94 -0.73
C PRO A 184 -3.40 20.68 -1.57
N GLY A 185 -4.19 19.64 -1.28
CA GLY A 185 -4.17 18.37 -2.00
C GLY A 185 -3.02 17.42 -1.65
N LEU A 186 -2.01 17.83 -0.88
CA LEU A 186 -0.93 16.94 -0.47
C LEU A 186 -1.41 15.75 0.40
N PRO A 187 -2.23 15.95 1.44
CA PRO A 187 -2.90 14.85 2.14
C PRO A 187 -3.63 13.89 1.20
N THR A 188 -4.32 14.39 0.17
CA THR A 188 -5.03 13.53 -0.78
C THR A 188 -4.06 12.64 -1.57
N ILE A 189 -2.94 13.20 -2.04
CA ILE A 189 -1.89 12.42 -2.75
C ILE A 189 -1.33 11.33 -1.84
N TRP A 190 -1.07 11.65 -0.58
CA TRP A 190 -0.55 10.66 0.37
C TRP A 190 -1.58 9.59 0.73
N ALA A 191 -2.86 9.95 0.82
CA ALA A 191 -3.95 8.99 0.98
C ALA A 191 -4.03 8.04 -0.23
N HIS A 192 -4.07 8.56 -1.45
CA HIS A 192 -4.13 7.77 -2.69
C HIS A 192 -2.88 6.88 -2.84
N GLY A 193 -1.69 7.44 -2.60
CA GLY A 193 -0.44 6.70 -2.62
C GLY A 193 -0.48 5.50 -1.67
N THR A 194 -0.80 5.76 -0.40
CA THR A 194 -0.89 4.73 0.64
C THR A 194 -1.95 3.68 0.34
N PHE A 195 -3.13 4.10 -0.13
CA PHE A 195 -4.18 3.18 -0.56
C PHE A 195 -3.71 2.26 -1.69
N GLY A 196 -3.04 2.82 -2.70
CA GLY A 196 -2.49 2.07 -3.81
C GLY A 196 -1.39 1.08 -3.39
N LEU A 197 -0.55 1.44 -2.40
CA LEU A 197 0.43 0.52 -1.82
C LEU A 197 -0.22 -0.68 -1.15
N ILE A 198 -1.27 -0.43 -0.37
CA ILE A 198 -2.08 -1.50 0.25
C ILE A 198 -2.67 -2.39 -0.84
N TRP A 199 -3.16 -1.79 -1.92
CA TRP A 199 -3.75 -2.54 -3.03
C TRP A 199 -2.71 -3.44 -3.71
N LEU A 200 -1.51 -2.92 -4.00
CA LEU A 200 -0.41 -3.69 -4.58
C LEU A 200 0.02 -4.86 -3.69
N LEU A 201 0.08 -4.67 -2.38
CA LEU A 201 0.39 -5.72 -1.41
C LEU A 201 -0.64 -6.85 -1.46
N ASN A 202 -1.92 -6.51 -1.50
CA ASN A 202 -2.99 -7.51 -1.56
C ASN A 202 -3.08 -8.18 -2.93
N TRP A 203 -2.91 -7.43 -4.03
CA TRP A 203 -2.94 -7.96 -5.39
C TRP A 203 -1.80 -8.95 -5.65
N SER A 204 -0.58 -8.59 -5.24
CA SER A 204 0.57 -9.50 -5.35
C SER A 204 0.40 -10.75 -4.50
N THR A 205 -0.17 -10.64 -3.29
CA THR A 205 -0.48 -11.79 -2.43
C THR A 205 -1.55 -12.70 -3.04
N PHE A 206 -2.56 -12.12 -3.67
CA PHE A 206 -3.55 -12.87 -4.44
C PHE A 206 -2.90 -13.63 -5.60
N GLY A 207 -2.05 -12.97 -6.39
CA GLY A 207 -1.28 -13.61 -7.46
C GLY A 207 -0.39 -14.76 -6.97
N ALA A 208 0.29 -14.56 -5.84
CA ALA A 208 1.14 -15.60 -5.24
C ALA A 208 0.30 -16.82 -4.82
N SER A 209 -0.93 -16.58 -4.34
CA SER A 209 -1.88 -17.64 -3.98
C SER A 209 -2.38 -18.41 -5.21
N LEU A 210 -2.60 -17.73 -6.34
CA LEU A 210 -2.94 -18.38 -7.61
C LEU A 210 -1.78 -19.21 -8.15
N ARG A 211 -0.55 -18.69 -8.10
CA ARG A 211 0.67 -19.41 -8.48
C ARG A 211 0.88 -20.66 -7.64
N ALA A 212 0.74 -20.56 -6.31
CA ALA A 212 0.87 -21.71 -5.39
C ALA A 212 -0.19 -22.80 -5.60
N ARG A 213 -1.23 -22.55 -6.41
CA ARG A 213 -2.29 -23.49 -6.76
C ARG A 213 -2.23 -23.93 -8.23
N ASP A 214 -1.12 -23.65 -8.91
CA ASP A 214 -0.89 -23.93 -10.33
C ASP A 214 -1.96 -23.32 -11.27
N VAL A 215 -2.60 -22.23 -10.83
CA VAL A 215 -3.55 -21.46 -11.66
C VAL A 215 -2.78 -20.55 -12.62
N VAL A 216 -1.72 -19.93 -12.10
CA VAL A 216 -0.74 -19.18 -12.89
C VAL A 216 0.51 -20.05 -12.97
N ALA A 217 0.68 -20.74 -14.10
CA ALA A 217 1.70 -21.78 -14.26
C ALA A 217 3.09 -21.23 -14.62
N ARG A 218 3.17 -20.02 -15.19
CA ARG A 218 4.44 -19.41 -15.62
C ARG A 218 4.81 -18.24 -14.71
N ASP A 219 6.07 -18.21 -14.31
CA ASP A 219 6.62 -17.13 -13.48
C ASP A 219 6.54 -15.78 -14.19
N ASP A 220 6.74 -15.75 -15.50
CA ASP A 220 6.61 -14.54 -16.31
C ASP A 220 5.18 -13.98 -16.27
N ASP A 221 4.17 -14.85 -16.29
CA ASP A 221 2.77 -14.44 -16.19
C ASP A 221 2.48 -13.85 -14.81
N TYR A 222 3.04 -14.43 -13.74
CA TYR A 222 2.92 -13.87 -12.39
C TYR A 222 3.58 -12.48 -12.30
N VAL A 223 4.83 -12.35 -12.77
CA VAL A 223 5.58 -11.10 -12.73
C VAL A 223 4.87 -10.02 -13.54
N ALA A 224 4.42 -10.33 -14.75
CA ALA A 224 3.77 -9.35 -15.62
C ALA A 224 2.44 -8.85 -15.03
N TRP A 225 1.58 -9.76 -14.58
CA TRP A 225 0.19 -9.43 -14.24
C TRP A 225 -0.05 -9.09 -12.77
N PHE A 226 0.82 -9.54 -11.87
CA PHE A 226 0.63 -9.34 -10.43
C PHE A 226 1.66 -8.42 -9.78
N LEU A 227 2.75 -8.11 -10.49
CA LEU A 227 3.78 -7.18 -10.03
C LEU A 227 3.90 -5.99 -10.97
N LEU A 228 4.39 -6.19 -12.19
CA LEU A 228 4.81 -5.09 -13.08
C LEU A 228 3.65 -4.20 -13.55
N ARG A 229 2.61 -4.76 -14.18
CA ARG A 229 1.49 -3.96 -14.70
C ARG A 229 0.71 -3.23 -13.60
N PRO A 230 0.37 -3.89 -12.47
CA PRO A 230 -0.24 -3.22 -11.32
C PRO A 230 0.61 -2.07 -10.78
N SER A 231 1.93 -2.28 -10.62
CA SER A 231 2.84 -1.23 -10.16
C SER A 231 2.94 -0.08 -11.17
N ALA A 232 3.03 -0.37 -12.46
CA ALA A 232 3.05 0.65 -13.51
C ALA A 232 1.75 1.47 -13.53
N PHE A 233 0.60 0.80 -13.40
CA PHE A 233 -0.70 1.47 -13.26
C PHE A 233 -0.71 2.41 -12.06
N TRP A 234 -0.31 1.92 -10.88
CA TRP A 234 -0.22 2.75 -9.67
C TRP A 234 0.73 3.94 -9.83
N PHE A 235 1.90 3.77 -10.47
CA PHE A 235 2.81 4.88 -10.76
C PHE A 235 2.18 5.94 -11.66
N VAL A 236 1.39 5.53 -12.66
CA VAL A 236 0.66 6.47 -13.51
C VAL A 236 -0.38 7.24 -12.70
N LEU A 237 -1.14 6.58 -11.82
CA LEU A 237 -2.09 7.26 -10.94
C LEU A 237 -1.41 8.29 -10.05
N PHE A 238 -0.32 7.88 -9.38
CA PHE A 238 0.46 8.77 -8.53
C PHE A 238 0.99 9.98 -9.31
N ALA A 239 1.43 9.78 -10.56
CA ALA A 239 1.88 10.86 -11.41
C ALA A 239 0.75 11.82 -11.82
N LEU A 240 -0.45 11.31 -12.11
CA LEU A 240 -1.63 12.13 -12.41
C LEU A 240 -2.03 12.97 -11.19
N ASP A 241 -2.08 12.35 -10.02
CA ASP A 241 -2.35 12.98 -8.73
C ASP A 241 -1.42 14.19 -8.48
N VAL A 242 -0.11 13.96 -8.63
CA VAL A 242 0.92 15.00 -8.48
C VAL A 242 0.77 16.08 -9.53
N ALA A 243 0.43 15.73 -10.78
CA ALA A 243 0.26 16.71 -11.86
C ALA A 243 -0.96 17.62 -11.68
N VAL A 244 -2.06 17.08 -11.13
CA VAL A 244 -3.29 17.82 -10.84
C VAL A 244 -3.09 18.76 -9.66
N ARG A 245 -2.57 18.24 -8.54
CA ARG A 245 -2.54 18.97 -7.26
C ARG A 245 -1.27 19.79 -7.05
N ARG A 246 -0.17 19.45 -7.74
CA ARG A 246 1.12 20.17 -7.72
C ARG A 246 1.60 20.57 -6.32
N PRO A 247 1.70 19.62 -5.36
CA PRO A 247 2.04 19.95 -3.97
C PRO A 247 3.52 20.30 -3.74
N PHE A 248 4.35 20.17 -4.78
CA PHE A 248 5.79 20.45 -4.77
C PHE A 248 6.14 21.23 -6.04
N ASP A 249 6.97 22.25 -5.89
CA ASP A 249 7.55 23.04 -6.98
C ASP A 249 8.68 22.27 -7.68
N SER A 250 9.30 21.30 -7.01
CA SER A 250 10.36 20.46 -7.58
C SER A 250 10.54 19.11 -6.89
N VAL A 251 11.23 18.19 -7.56
CA VAL A 251 11.67 16.90 -6.97
C VAL A 251 12.61 17.13 -5.78
N THR A 252 13.47 18.15 -5.85
CA THR A 252 14.40 18.48 -4.77
C THR A 252 13.64 18.90 -3.52
N GLU A 253 12.57 19.69 -3.68
CA GLU A 253 11.72 20.11 -2.57
C GLU A 253 10.98 18.92 -1.94
N TYR A 254 10.45 18.01 -2.76
CA TYR A 254 9.86 16.76 -2.28
C TYR A 254 10.85 15.98 -1.41
N LEU A 255 12.09 15.79 -1.88
CA LEU A 255 13.13 15.08 -1.13
C LEU A 255 13.58 15.85 0.13
N ALA A 256 13.63 17.18 0.07
CA ALA A 256 14.00 18.04 1.20
C ALA A 256 12.95 17.98 2.33
N SER A 257 11.67 17.83 1.99
CA SER A 257 10.61 17.62 2.99
C SER A 257 10.86 16.35 3.83
N GLY A 258 11.45 15.31 3.21
CA GLY A 258 11.88 14.08 3.88
C GLY A 258 13.02 14.25 4.89
N LEU A 259 13.83 15.29 4.71
CA LEU A 259 14.94 15.63 5.61
C LEU A 259 14.51 16.61 6.72
N GLY A 260 13.23 16.98 6.79
CA GLY A 260 12.71 17.95 7.74
C GLY A 260 13.08 19.40 7.40
N ALA A 261 13.44 19.68 6.14
CA ALA A 261 13.57 21.06 5.68
C ALA A 261 12.17 21.70 5.69
N VAL A 262 12.09 22.82 6.40
CA VAL A 262 10.90 23.55 6.83
C VAL A 262 9.85 23.66 5.71
N LEU A 263 8.59 23.38 6.06
CA LEU A 263 7.40 23.89 5.37
C LEU A 263 7.38 25.43 5.48
N THR A 264 8.29 26.13 4.80
CA THR A 264 8.14 27.59 4.68
C THR A 264 7.07 27.83 3.63
N ALA A 265 5.94 28.36 4.06
CA ALA A 265 4.91 28.89 3.18
C ALA A 265 5.57 29.82 2.15
N ALA A 266 5.25 29.61 0.88
CA ALA A 266 5.39 30.62 -0.16
C ALA A 266 4.16 31.55 -0.10
#